data_AF-A0AAU1HM94-F1
#
_entry.id   AF-A0AAU1HM94-F1
#
_cell.length_a   1.000
_cell.length_b   1.000
_cell.length_c   1.000
_cell.angle_alpha   90.00
_cell.angle_beta   90.00
_cell.angle_gamma   90.00
#
_symmetry.space_group_name_H-M   'P 1'
#
loop_
_entity.id
_entity.type
_entity.pdbx_description
1 polymer ?
#
loop_
_entity_poly.entity_id
_entity_poly.type
_entity_poly.pdbx_seq_one_letter_code
_entity_poly.pdbx_strand_id
1 'polypeptide(L)' 'MFGISEIAIFVVIAVLIFGARKLPELARSLGKSARILKSEARALKSDAASPATPADGHEGNTGNPRVIRGTATEKPGPN' A
#
# COMPACT_ATOMS: atom_id res chain seq x y z
N MET A 1 10.90 28.60 -20.74
CA MET A 1 10.70 28.66 -19.28
C MET A 1 9.28 28.20 -18.93
N PHE A 2 8.84 27.08 -19.51
CA PHE A 2 7.51 26.52 -19.37
C PHE A 2 7.70 25.02 -19.17
N GLY A 3 7.16 24.47 -18.11
CA GLY A 3 7.47 23.10 -17.71
C GLY A 3 6.77 22.79 -16.40
N ILE A 4 7.25 23.36 -15.29
CA ILE A 4 6.63 23.12 -13.99
C ILE A 4 5.38 23.99 -13.80
N SER A 5 5.39 25.24 -14.26
CA SER A 5 4.27 26.18 -14.11
C SER A 5 3.00 25.72 -14.83
N GLU A 6 3.12 25.21 -16.06
CA GLU A 6 2.01 24.68 -16.86
C GLU A 6 1.42 23.43 -16.20
N ILE A 7 2.29 22.51 -15.79
CA ILE A 7 1.85 21.28 -15.11
C ILE A 7 1.13 21.62 -13.81
N ALA A 8 1.63 22.61 -13.06
CA ALA A 8 0.96 23.07 -11.84
C ALA A 8 -0.46 23.58 -12.13
N ILE A 9 -0.67 24.33 -13.22
CA ILE A 9 -2.00 24.80 -13.62
C ILE A 9 -2.95 23.62 -13.90
N PHE A 10 -2.49 22.60 -14.62
CA PHE A 10 -3.31 21.42 -14.93
C PHE A 10 -3.64 20.61 -13.68
N VAL A 11 -2.68 20.44 -12.79
CA VAL A 11 -2.90 19.74 -11.50
C VAL A 11 -3.93 20.49 -10.66
N VAL A 12 -3.85 21.82 -10.58
CA VAL A 12 -4.83 22.64 -9.85
C VAL A 12 -6.24 22.43 -10.43
N ILE A 13 -6.40 22.49 -11.75
CA ILE A 13 -7.70 22.25 -12.41
C ILE A 13 -8.20 20.83 -12.13
N ALA A 14 -7.34 19.82 -12.24
CA ALA A 14 -7.70 18.43 -11.94
C ALA A 14 -8.14 18.27 -10.47
N VAL A 15 -7.46 18.93 -9.52
CA VAL A 15 -7.84 18.94 -8.10
C VAL A 15 -9.18 19.60 -7.87
N LEU A 16 -9.51 20.68 -8.60
CA LEU A 16 -10.83 21.32 -8.50
C LEU A 16 -11.96 20.41 -9.00
N ILE A 17 -11.74 19.68 -10.09
CA ILE A 17 -12.75 18.77 -10.68
C ILE A 17 -12.91 17.49 -9.84
N PHE A 18 -11.79 16.85 -9.49
CA PHE A 18 -11.81 15.59 -8.75
C PHE A 18 -12.02 15.80 -7.25
N GLY A 19 -11.61 16.95 -6.71
CA GLY A 19 -11.62 17.27 -5.29
C GLY A 19 -10.36 16.80 -4.56
N ALA A 20 -9.93 17.59 -3.56
CA ALA A 20 -8.70 17.34 -2.79
C ALA A 20 -8.66 15.98 -2.06
N ARG A 21 -9.81 15.35 -1.81
CA ARG A 21 -9.90 14.04 -1.16
C ARG A 21 -9.76 12.86 -2.13
N LYS A 22 -10.10 13.03 -3.41
CA LYS A 22 -10.07 11.94 -4.41
C LYS A 22 -8.70 11.70 -5.02
N LEU A 23 -7.87 12.72 -5.18
CA LEU A 23 -6.47 12.52 -5.60
C LEU A 23 -5.68 11.58 -4.67
N PRO A 24 -5.64 11.79 -3.33
CA PRO A 24 -4.90 10.89 -2.45
C PRO A 24 -5.55 9.51 -2.35
N GLU A 25 -6.88 9.42 -2.51
CA GLU A 25 -7.60 8.16 -2.53
C GLU A 25 -7.25 7.32 -3.77
N LEU A 26 -7.27 7.93 -4.95
CA LEU A 26 -6.85 7.31 -6.21
C LEU A 26 -5.37 6.91 -6.18
N ALA A 27 -4.49 7.77 -5.66
CA ALA A 27 -3.08 7.45 -5.50
C ALA A 27 -2.87 6.26 -4.53
N ARG A 28 -3.62 6.20 -3.42
CA ARG A 28 -3.55 5.09 -2.46
C ARG A 28 -4.09 3.78 -3.04
N SER A 29 -5.21 3.82 -3.78
CA SER A 29 -5.78 2.61 -4.39
C SER A 29 -4.90 2.09 -5.53
N LEU A 30 -4.43 2.97 -6.41
CA LEU A 30 -3.47 2.64 -7.46
C LEU A 30 -2.15 2.14 -6.89
N GLY A 31 -1.66 2.74 -5.80
CA GLY A 31 -0.43 2.30 -5.12
C GLY A 31 -0.53 0.89 -4.54
N LYS A 32 -1.69 0.52 -3.98
CA LYS A 32 -1.94 -0.86 -3.50
C LYS A 32 -1.89 -1.87 -4.65
N SER A 33 -2.60 -1.60 -5.75
CA SER A 33 -2.59 -2.48 -6.92
C SER A 33 -1.20 -2.54 -7.58
N ALA A 34 -0.54 -1.39 -7.74
CA ALA A 34 0.80 -1.31 -8.31
C ALA A 34 1.84 -2.04 -7.45
N ARG A 35 1.69 -2.08 -6.12
CA ARG A 35 2.58 -2.85 -5.25
C ARG A 35 2.47 -4.35 -5.51
N ILE A 36 1.26 -4.87 -5.67
CA ILE A 36 1.00 -6.29 -5.97
C ILE A 36 1.58 -6.64 -7.34
N LEU A 37 1.27 -5.83 -8.36
CA LEU A 37 1.82 -6.01 -9.71
C LEU A 37 3.36 -5.91 -9.71
N LYS A 38 3.94 -4.98 -8.94
CA LYS A 38 5.40 -4.84 -8.83
C LYS A 38 6.03 -6.04 -8.13
N SER A 39 5.41 -6.63 -7.10
CA SER A 39 5.93 -7.85 -6.46
C SER A 39 5.87 -9.06 -7.38
N GLU A 40 4.78 -9.23 -8.12
CA GLU A 40 4.64 -10.34 -9.08
C GLU A 40 5.59 -10.15 -10.28
N ALA A 41 5.67 -8.94 -10.82
CA ALA A 41 6.63 -8.61 -11.89
C ALA A 41 8.08 -8.81 -11.45
N ARG A 42 8.41 -8.54 -10.18
CA ARG A 42 9.74 -8.78 -9.63
C ARG A 42 10.04 -10.26 -9.47
N ALA A 43 9.06 -11.06 -9.04
CA ALA A 43 9.18 -12.52 -8.95
C ALA A 43 9.46 -13.15 -10.32
N LEU A 44 8.71 -12.72 -11.35
CA LEU A 44 8.94 -13.14 -12.74
C LEU A 44 10.33 -12.73 -13.25
N LYS A 45 10.80 -11.54 -12.89
CA LYS A 45 12.13 -11.07 -13.27
C LYS A 45 13.26 -11.83 -12.56
N SER A 46 13.04 -12.23 -11.30
CA SER A 46 13.99 -13.04 -10.53
C SER A 46 13.99 -14.52 -10.94
N ASP A 47 12.87 -15.08 -11.38
CA ASP A 47 12.85 -16.45 -11.93
C ASP A 47 13.59 -16.54 -13.26
N ALA A 48 13.57 -15.47 -14.06
CA ALA A 48 14.42 -15.36 -15.24
C ALA A 48 15.92 -15.20 -14.92
N ALA A 49 16.30 -15.02 -13.64
CA ALA A 49 17.67 -14.78 -13.18
C ALA A 49 17.88 -15.36 -11.76
N SER A 50 17.95 -16.69 -11.62
CA SER A 50 18.19 -17.36 -10.33
C SER A 50 19.69 -17.61 -10.06
N PRO A 51 20.19 -17.71 -8.81
CA PRO A 51 19.59 -17.43 -7.49
C PRO A 51 20.39 -16.41 -6.63
N ALA A 52 19.71 -15.56 -5.87
CA ALA A 52 20.10 -15.11 -4.51
C ALA A 52 19.03 -14.19 -3.89
N THR A 53 18.53 -14.58 -2.72
CA THR A 53 17.60 -13.86 -1.84
C THR A 53 18.19 -12.53 -1.35
N PRO A 54 17.40 -11.46 -1.20
CA PRO A 54 16.94 -11.09 0.15
C PRO A 54 15.44 -10.79 0.25
N ALA A 55 14.93 -11.10 1.45
CA ALA A 55 13.59 -10.90 1.95
C ALA A 55 13.26 -9.43 2.28
N ASP A 56 11.95 -9.22 2.47
CA ASP A 56 11.32 -8.24 3.35
C ASP A 56 11.25 -6.75 2.94
N GLY A 57 10.14 -6.44 2.28
CA GLY A 57 9.46 -5.15 2.41
C GLY A 57 8.24 -5.28 3.33
N HIS A 58 8.47 -5.56 4.61
CA HIS A 58 7.45 -5.55 5.66
C HIS A 58 7.31 -4.14 6.24
N GLU A 59 6.81 -3.20 5.43
CA GLU A 59 6.37 -1.89 5.93
C GLU A 59 5.01 -1.51 5.34
N GLY A 60 4.13 -1.07 6.23
CA GLY A 60 2.70 -0.90 5.99
C GLY A 60 1.82 -1.27 7.18
N ASN A 61 2.37 -1.51 8.38
CA ASN A 61 1.62 -1.42 9.63
C ASN A 61 1.65 0.04 10.12
N THR A 62 0.86 0.91 9.51
CA THR A 62 0.43 2.16 10.14
C THR A 62 -1.09 2.14 10.18
N GLY A 63 -1.62 1.36 11.11
CA GLY A 63 -3.07 1.20 11.23
C GLY A 63 -3.50 0.25 12.35
N ASN A 64 -2.90 0.40 13.54
CA ASN A 64 -3.45 -0.05 14.82
C ASN A 64 -3.56 -1.59 15.06
N PRO A 65 -2.54 -2.25 15.63
CA PRO A 65 -2.71 -3.58 16.19
C PRO A 65 -3.26 -3.45 17.62
N ARG A 66 -4.54 -3.06 17.78
CA ARG A 66 -5.21 -3.27 19.07
C ARG A 66 -5.74 -4.69 19.10
N VAL A 67 -4.85 -5.62 19.45
CA VAL A 67 -5.20 -6.98 19.84
C VAL A 67 -6.14 -6.88 21.04
N ILE A 68 -7.45 -7.03 20.81
CA ILE A 68 -8.40 -7.19 21.90
C ILE A 68 -8.19 -8.63 22.39
N ARG A 69 -7.40 -8.75 23.46
CA ARG A 69 -7.23 -9.96 24.24
C ARG A 69 -8.58 -10.30 24.88
N GLY A 70 -9.43 -10.98 24.12
CA GLY A 70 -10.60 -11.66 24.66
C GLY A 70 -10.09 -12.73 25.62
N THR A 71 -10.41 -12.57 26.89
CA THR A 71 -10.13 -13.52 27.95
C THR A 71 -10.68 -14.89 27.56
N ALA A 72 -9.79 -15.84 27.26
CA ALA A 72 -10.11 -17.25 27.26
C ALA A 72 -10.75 -17.56 28.62
N THR A 73 -12.04 -17.85 28.62
CA THR A 73 -12.67 -18.62 29.67
C THR A 73 -12.14 -20.04 29.58
N GLU A 74 -10.88 -20.22 29.96
CA GLU A 74 -10.41 -21.50 30.45
C GLU A 74 -11.03 -21.66 31.84
N LYS A 75 -12.10 -22.46 31.94
CA LYS A 75 -12.53 -22.99 33.23
C LYS A 75 -12.11 -24.46 33.27
N PRO A 76 -11.06 -24.81 34.04
CA PRO A 76 -10.73 -26.20 34.32
C PRO A 76 -11.75 -26.75 35.33
N GLY A 77 -12.18 -28.00 35.15
CA GLY A 77 -13.03 -28.67 36.14
C GLY A 77 -13.60 -30.00 35.65
N PRO A 78 -13.05 -31.14 36.09
CA PRO A 78 -13.62 -32.46 35.88
C PRO A 78 -14.66 -32.75 36.97
N ASN A 79 -15.84 -33.23 36.55
CA ASN A 79 -16.73 -34.03 37.41
C ASN A 79 -16.97 -35.35 36.68
#